data_AF-A0A960HBF8-F1
#
_entry.id   AF-A0A960HBF8-F1
#
_cell.length_a   1.000
_cell.length_b   1.000
_cell.length_c   1.000
_cell.angle_alpha   90.00
_cell.angle_beta   90.00
_cell.angle_gamma   90.00
#
_symmetry.space_group_name_H-M   'P 1'
#
loop_
_entity.id
_entity.type
_entity.pdbx_description
1 polymer ?
#
loop_
_entity_poly.entity_id
_entity_poly.type
_entity_poly.pdbx_seq_one_letter_code
_entity_poly.pdbx_strand_id
1 'polypeptide(L)'
;MFRRKAKSKSQPPGEVYDTLRTRALEVEEATLGRAPVEHPQVLGTVIDIPSEGGIASVVALADGTTSMYTSTGGGTIGAGTHEAVATRTRALLTTLQRLIEMFPADDRVDLPPADFVQITVITPSGRCRASIPTAAFWGQEPSTVVDLIAAIQDVISAIRSAGPST
;
A
#
# COMPACT_ATOMS: atom_id res chain seq x y z
N MET A 1 -4.91 -43.77 22.92
CA MET A 1 -5.11 -43.44 21.50
C MET A 1 -4.64 -42.01 21.27
N PHE A 2 -3.60 -41.78 20.47
CA PHE A 2 -3.08 -40.45 20.16
C PHE A 2 -3.64 -39.96 18.80
N ARG A 3 -4.43 -38.88 18.82
CA ARG A 3 -4.98 -38.24 17.61
C ARG A 3 -3.90 -37.31 17.03
N ARG A 4 -3.26 -37.69 15.92
CA ARG A 4 -2.38 -36.80 15.16
C ARG A 4 -3.22 -35.61 14.64
N LYS A 5 -2.96 -34.39 15.15
CA LYS A 5 -3.40 -33.16 14.50
C LYS A 5 -2.72 -33.11 13.13
N ALA A 6 -3.51 -33.03 12.06
CA ALA A 6 -2.99 -32.75 10.73
C ALA A 6 -2.31 -31.35 10.78
N LYS A 7 -1.03 -31.28 10.40
CA LYS A 7 -0.34 -30.01 10.15
C LYS A 7 -1.08 -29.32 8.99
N SER A 8 -1.69 -28.17 9.25
CA SER A 8 -2.12 -27.28 8.17
C SER A 8 -0.90 -26.99 7.29
N LYS A 9 -0.98 -27.24 5.98
CA LYS A 9 0.09 -26.85 5.05
C LYS A 9 0.11 -25.32 5.04
N SER A 10 1.21 -24.72 5.49
CA SER A 10 1.43 -23.28 5.36
C SER A 10 1.46 -22.92 3.88
N GLN A 11 0.65 -21.96 3.49
CA GLN A 11 0.56 -21.47 2.11
C GLN A 11 1.93 -20.85 1.68
N PRO A 12 2.36 -20.99 0.40
CA PRO A 12 3.57 -20.34 -0.09
C PRO A 12 3.50 -18.81 0.05
N PRO A 13 4.62 -18.12 0.33
CA PRO A 13 4.63 -16.67 0.56
C PRO A 13 3.99 -15.84 -0.56
N GLY A 14 4.26 -16.19 -1.82
CA GLY A 14 3.69 -15.50 -2.99
C GLY A 14 2.16 -15.56 -3.03
N GLU A 15 1.56 -16.71 -2.71
CA GLU A 15 0.09 -16.81 -2.73
C GLU A 15 -0.55 -16.05 -1.56
N VAL A 16 0.13 -15.98 -0.40
CA VAL A 16 -0.31 -15.13 0.73
C VAL A 16 -0.25 -13.66 0.34
N TYR A 17 0.85 -13.23 -0.29
CA TYR A 17 1.02 -11.89 -0.83
C TYR A 17 -0.09 -11.53 -1.83
N ASP A 18 -0.35 -12.40 -2.81
CA ASP A 18 -1.37 -12.17 -3.83
C ASP A 18 -2.77 -12.01 -3.19
N THR A 19 -3.07 -12.84 -2.19
CA THR A 19 -4.33 -12.77 -1.44
C THR A 19 -4.47 -11.44 -0.70
N LEU A 20 -3.42 -11.00 0.01
CA LEU A 20 -3.43 -9.74 0.76
C LEU A 20 -3.55 -8.52 -0.17
N ARG A 21 -2.77 -8.51 -1.27
CA ARG A 21 -2.80 -7.43 -2.26
C ARG A 21 -4.14 -7.34 -2.97
N THR A 22 -4.70 -8.47 -3.39
CA THR A 22 -6.02 -8.50 -4.04
C THR A 22 -7.08 -7.93 -3.10
N ARG A 23 -7.11 -8.37 -1.84
CA ARG A 23 -8.05 -7.84 -0.84
C ARG A 23 -7.90 -6.33 -0.64
N ALA A 24 -6.67 -5.82 -0.58
CA ALA A 24 -6.44 -4.39 -0.43
C ALA A 24 -6.93 -3.58 -1.65
N LEU A 25 -6.82 -4.12 -2.87
CA LEU A 25 -7.25 -3.47 -4.12
C LEU A 25 -8.77 -3.53 -4.36
N GLU A 26 -9.45 -4.49 -3.76
CA GLU A 26 -10.90 -4.73 -3.86
C GLU A 26 -11.69 -4.00 -2.76
N VAL A 27 -11.02 -3.19 -1.96
CA VAL A 27 -11.69 -2.42 -0.91
C VAL A 27 -12.63 -1.37 -1.52
N GLU A 28 -13.83 -1.25 -0.94
CA GLU A 28 -14.86 -0.30 -1.35
C GLU A 28 -15.36 0.53 -0.17
N GLU A 29 -15.99 1.68 -0.46
CA GLU A 29 -16.56 2.57 0.57
C GLU A 29 -17.57 1.85 1.48
N ALA A 30 -18.33 0.89 0.95
CA ALA A 30 -19.27 0.09 1.73
C ALA A 30 -18.59 -0.74 2.85
N THR A 31 -17.30 -1.07 2.67
CA THR A 31 -16.52 -1.88 3.62
C THR A 31 -15.64 -1.04 4.54
N LEU A 32 -15.04 0.06 4.05
CA LEU A 32 -14.22 0.97 4.87
C LEU A 32 -15.04 2.01 5.64
N GLY A 33 -16.25 2.28 5.17
CA GLY A 33 -16.95 3.52 5.48
C GLY A 33 -16.52 4.67 4.58
N ARG A 34 -17.18 5.80 4.77
CA ARG A 34 -17.01 7.00 3.95
C ARG A 34 -15.60 7.57 4.07
N ALA A 35 -15.06 8.05 2.95
CA ALA A 35 -13.80 8.78 2.93
C ALA A 35 -13.83 9.99 3.91
N PRO A 36 -12.78 10.20 4.71
CA PRO A 36 -12.60 11.39 5.54
C PRO A 36 -12.68 12.71 4.75
N VAL A 37 -13.07 13.78 5.44
CA VAL A 37 -13.28 15.11 4.83
C VAL A 37 -11.97 15.69 4.27
N GLU A 38 -10.83 15.30 4.82
CA GLU A 38 -9.50 15.70 4.39
C GLU A 38 -9.08 15.08 3.05
N HIS A 39 -9.70 13.95 2.67
CA HIS A 39 -9.40 13.24 1.43
C HIS A 39 -10.65 12.52 0.87
N PRO A 40 -11.69 13.29 0.46
CA PRO A 40 -13.02 12.77 0.17
C PRO A 40 -13.11 11.88 -1.09
N GLN A 41 -12.12 11.92 -1.98
CA GLN A 41 -12.04 11.06 -3.16
C GLN A 41 -11.10 9.87 -2.99
N VAL A 42 -10.38 9.78 -1.86
CA VAL A 42 -9.36 8.75 -1.63
C VAL A 42 -9.78 7.85 -0.46
N LEU A 43 -10.16 6.62 -0.78
CA LEU A 43 -10.45 5.56 0.19
C LEU A 43 -9.18 4.83 0.64
N GLY A 44 -8.14 4.84 -0.18
CA GLY A 44 -6.87 4.21 0.14
C GLY A 44 -5.93 4.15 -1.04
N THR A 45 -4.79 3.50 -0.82
CA THR A 45 -3.79 3.26 -1.84
C THR A 45 -3.08 1.93 -1.61
N VAL A 46 -2.72 1.29 -2.71
CA VAL A 46 -1.76 0.18 -2.77
C VAL A 46 -0.60 0.64 -3.64
N ILE A 47 0.60 0.63 -3.04
CA ILE A 47 1.82 1.13 -3.67
C ILE A 47 2.78 -0.03 -3.83
N ASP A 48 3.00 -0.44 -5.07
CA ASP A 48 3.87 -1.56 -5.41
C ASP A 48 5.24 -1.05 -5.83
N ILE A 49 6.25 -1.41 -5.05
CA ILE A 49 7.64 -0.96 -5.19
C ILE A 49 8.47 -2.18 -5.62
N PRO A 50 9.05 -2.17 -6.84
CA PRO A 50 10.03 -3.17 -7.23
C PRO A 50 11.21 -3.19 -6.28
N SER A 51 11.60 -4.39 -5.85
CA SER A 51 12.78 -4.64 -5.01
C SER A 51 13.57 -5.83 -5.55
N GLU A 52 14.75 -6.09 -4.98
CA GLU A 52 15.59 -7.20 -5.42
C GLU A 52 14.85 -8.54 -5.23
N GLY A 53 14.53 -9.19 -6.35
CA GLY A 53 13.87 -10.50 -6.38
C GLY A 53 12.36 -10.50 -6.08
N GLY A 54 11.69 -9.34 -5.99
CA GLY A 54 10.26 -9.30 -5.72
C GLY A 54 9.63 -7.90 -5.73
N ILE A 55 8.46 -7.79 -5.09
CA ILE A 55 7.71 -6.55 -4.90
C ILE A 55 7.46 -6.35 -3.42
N ALA A 56 7.63 -5.12 -2.93
CA ALA A 56 7.06 -4.69 -1.66
C ALA A 56 5.81 -3.85 -1.92
N SER A 57 4.70 -4.18 -1.27
CA SER A 57 3.46 -3.42 -1.37
C SER A 57 3.19 -2.69 -0.05
N VAL A 58 2.99 -1.38 -0.11
CA VAL A 58 2.50 -0.56 0.99
C VAL A 58 1.00 -0.37 0.81
N VAL A 59 0.23 -0.68 1.84
CA VAL A 59 -1.22 -0.48 1.91
C VAL A 59 -1.51 0.60 2.94
N ALA A 60 -2.30 1.59 2.56
CA ALA A 60 -2.77 2.66 3.42
C ALA A 60 -4.23 2.96 3.09
N LEU A 61 -5.14 2.74 4.04
CA LEU A 61 -6.59 2.89 3.85
C LEU A 61 -7.17 3.96 4.78
N ALA A 62 -8.33 4.50 4.39
CA ALA A 62 -9.00 5.61 5.06
C ALA A 62 -9.46 5.31 6.49
N ASP A 63 -9.67 4.03 6.84
CA ASP A 63 -9.98 3.58 8.21
C ASP A 63 -8.74 3.52 9.13
N GLY A 64 -7.56 3.88 8.60
CA GLY A 64 -6.28 3.82 9.30
C GLY A 64 -5.53 2.50 9.10
N THR A 65 -6.14 1.50 8.45
CA THR A 65 -5.45 0.25 8.10
C THR A 65 -4.20 0.56 7.30
N THR A 66 -3.05 0.20 7.86
CA THR A 66 -1.75 0.42 7.23
C THR A 66 -0.91 -0.83 7.36
N SER A 67 -0.34 -1.32 6.26
CA SER A 67 0.49 -2.52 6.22
C SER A 67 1.57 -2.39 5.15
N MET A 68 2.63 -3.19 5.27
CA MET A 68 3.63 -3.37 4.22
C MET A 68 4.00 -4.84 4.15
N TYR A 69 3.97 -5.46 2.98
CA TYR A 69 4.31 -6.87 2.80
C TYR A 69 5.04 -7.12 1.49
N THR A 70 5.79 -8.23 1.41
CA THR A 70 6.62 -8.55 0.25
C THR A 70 6.16 -9.83 -0.44
N SER A 71 6.33 -9.91 -1.76
CA SER A 71 5.99 -11.10 -2.55
C SER A 71 6.87 -12.32 -2.25
N THR A 72 8.05 -12.07 -1.70
CA THR A 72 8.99 -13.10 -1.21
C THR A 72 8.74 -13.52 0.24
N GLY A 73 7.76 -12.89 0.91
CA GLY A 73 7.40 -13.15 2.30
C GLY A 73 8.06 -12.20 3.30
N GLY A 74 7.31 -11.89 4.36
CA GLY A 74 7.68 -10.90 5.38
C GLY A 74 6.85 -9.62 5.27
N GLY A 75 7.10 -8.69 6.18
CA GLY A 75 6.36 -7.43 6.28
C GLY A 75 5.76 -7.18 7.67
N THR A 76 4.97 -6.12 7.75
CA THR A 76 4.25 -5.68 8.94
C THR A 76 2.79 -5.50 8.56
N ILE A 77 1.90 -6.27 9.20
CA ILE A 77 0.44 -6.15 9.03
C ILE A 77 -0.12 -5.37 10.23
N GLY A 78 -1.04 -4.45 9.99
CA GLY A 78 -1.72 -3.71 11.06
C GLY A 78 -0.87 -2.64 11.74
N ALA A 79 0.17 -2.15 11.06
CA ALA A 79 1.05 -1.10 11.55
C ALA A 79 0.31 0.21 11.86
N GLY A 80 -0.86 0.43 11.25
CA GLY A 80 -1.71 1.59 11.48
C GLY A 80 -2.22 1.76 12.92
N THR A 81 -2.11 0.72 13.76
CA THR A 81 -2.42 0.82 15.20
C THR A 81 -1.45 1.72 15.97
N HIS A 82 -0.25 1.95 15.43
CA HIS A 82 0.72 2.88 16.00
C HIS A 82 0.39 4.31 15.55
N GLU A 83 0.22 5.23 16.50
CA GLU A 83 -0.18 6.62 16.23
C GLU A 83 0.75 7.34 15.23
N ALA A 84 2.06 7.06 15.32
CA ALA A 84 3.05 7.59 14.39
C ALA A 84 2.76 7.15 12.93
N VAL A 85 2.41 5.88 12.72
CA VAL A 85 2.05 5.33 11.42
C VAL A 85 0.71 5.90 10.96
N ALA A 86 -0.33 5.87 11.81
CA ALA A 86 -1.65 6.41 11.49
C ALA A 86 -1.59 7.88 11.01
N THR A 87 -0.73 8.69 11.64
CA THR A 87 -0.55 10.09 11.27
C THR A 87 0.10 10.24 9.89
N ARG A 88 1.10 9.40 9.55
CA ARG A 88 1.72 9.43 8.22
C ARG A 88 0.83 8.84 7.13
N THR A 89 0.04 7.84 7.46
CA THR A 89 -1.00 7.30 6.58
C THR A 89 -1.99 8.38 6.16
N ARG A 90 -2.56 9.13 7.12
CA ARG A 90 -3.46 10.25 6.78
C ARG A 90 -2.77 11.30 5.91
N ALA A 91 -1.53 11.67 6.23
CA ALA A 91 -0.76 12.64 5.44
C ALA A 91 -0.51 12.16 3.99
N LEU A 92 -0.26 10.86 3.80
CA LEU A 92 -0.14 10.24 2.48
C LEU A 92 -1.46 10.32 1.71
N LEU A 93 -2.59 9.94 2.32
CA LEU A 93 -3.90 9.98 1.66
C LEU A 93 -4.33 11.41 1.31
N THR A 94 -4.09 12.38 2.19
CA THR A 94 -4.30 13.81 1.89
C THR A 94 -3.39 14.30 0.76
N THR A 95 -2.18 13.76 0.64
CA THR A 95 -1.27 14.11 -0.46
C THR A 95 -1.76 13.53 -1.79
N LEU A 96 -2.23 12.29 -1.80
CA LEU A 96 -2.87 11.68 -2.97
C LEU A 96 -4.14 12.42 -3.37
N GLN A 97 -4.95 12.87 -2.42
CA GLN A 97 -6.14 13.68 -2.70
C GLN A 97 -5.80 14.94 -3.51
N ARG A 98 -4.67 15.62 -3.22
CA ARG A 98 -4.25 16.81 -3.97
C ARG A 98 -3.82 16.49 -5.40
N LEU A 99 -3.40 15.27 -5.66
CA LEU A 99 -2.85 14.82 -6.94
C LEU A 99 -3.83 13.96 -7.74
N ILE A 100 -4.99 13.61 -7.19
CA ILE A 100 -5.86 12.56 -7.74
C ILE A 100 -6.36 12.87 -9.16
N GLU A 101 -6.56 14.15 -9.49
CA GLU A 101 -6.96 14.59 -10.83
C GLU A 101 -5.88 14.35 -11.90
N MET A 102 -4.62 14.11 -11.49
CA MET A 102 -3.53 13.73 -12.40
C MET A 102 -3.46 12.22 -12.64
N PHE A 103 -4.21 11.41 -11.90
CA PHE A 103 -4.17 9.96 -11.98
C PHE A 103 -5.29 9.49 -12.90
N PRO A 104 -4.99 8.93 -14.08
CA PRO A 104 -6.02 8.39 -14.95
C PRO A 104 -6.75 7.21 -14.28
N ALA A 105 -8.05 7.09 -14.57
CA ALA A 105 -8.83 5.92 -14.22
C ALA A 105 -8.23 4.67 -14.89
N ASP A 106 -7.98 3.64 -14.11
CA ASP A 106 -7.35 2.40 -14.57
C ASP A 106 -7.60 1.29 -13.52
N ASP A 107 -8.50 0.36 -13.87
CA ASP A 107 -8.90 -0.73 -12.98
C ASP A 107 -7.97 -1.94 -13.03
N ARG A 108 -6.90 -1.91 -13.82
CA ARG A 108 -5.92 -3.00 -13.87
C ARG A 108 -5.24 -3.18 -12.52
N VAL A 109 -4.82 -4.42 -12.26
CA VAL A 109 -4.21 -4.85 -10.99
C VAL A 109 -2.85 -5.52 -11.19
N ASP A 110 -2.30 -5.46 -12.40
CA ASP A 110 -0.97 -5.99 -12.73
C ASP A 110 0.12 -5.34 -11.88
N LEU A 111 1.15 -6.12 -11.55
CA LEU A 111 2.35 -5.61 -10.90
C LEU A 111 3.14 -4.73 -11.88
N PRO A 112 3.83 -3.68 -11.41
CA PRO A 112 4.62 -2.85 -12.29
C PRO A 112 5.82 -3.60 -12.87
N PRO A 113 6.35 -3.13 -14.01
CA PRO A 113 7.72 -3.47 -14.43
C PRO A 113 8.75 -2.92 -13.43
N ALA A 114 9.98 -3.45 -13.47
CA ALA A 114 11.01 -3.17 -12.46
C ALA A 114 11.47 -1.71 -12.38
N ASP A 115 11.30 -0.95 -13.46
CA ASP A 115 11.69 0.44 -13.62
C ASP A 115 10.64 1.44 -13.11
N PHE A 116 9.49 0.98 -12.63
CA PHE A 116 8.44 1.83 -12.09
C PHE A 116 7.91 1.37 -10.74
N VAL A 117 7.69 2.34 -9.85
CA VAL A 117 6.81 2.19 -8.68
C VAL A 117 5.38 2.48 -9.13
N GLN A 118 4.46 1.56 -8.86
CA GLN A 118 3.05 1.76 -9.17
C GLN A 118 2.30 2.31 -7.96
N ILE A 119 1.61 3.43 -8.17
CA ILE A 119 0.64 3.96 -7.21
C ILE A 119 -0.74 3.60 -7.73
N THR A 120 -1.50 2.82 -6.96
CA THR A 120 -2.90 2.50 -7.26
C THR A 120 -3.78 3.09 -6.18
N VAL A 121 -4.51 4.15 -6.52
CA VAL A 121 -5.41 4.85 -5.60
C VAL A 121 -6.81 4.27 -5.75
N ILE A 122 -7.44 3.99 -4.61
CA ILE A 122 -8.80 3.46 -4.52
C ILE A 122 -9.72 4.65 -4.23
N THR A 123 -10.71 4.86 -5.09
CA THR A 123 -11.69 5.94 -5.01
C THR A 123 -13.11 5.36 -4.94
N PRO A 124 -14.12 6.12 -4.50
CA PRO A 124 -15.51 5.65 -4.55
C PRO A 124 -16.01 5.31 -5.97
N SER A 125 -15.36 5.84 -7.01
CA SER A 125 -15.71 5.65 -8.42
C SER A 125 -14.90 4.58 -9.15
N GLY A 126 -13.99 3.87 -8.46
CA GLY A 126 -13.07 2.90 -9.06
C GLY A 126 -11.61 3.19 -8.73
N ARG A 127 -10.67 2.58 -9.47
CA ARG A 127 -9.24 2.79 -9.25
C ARG A 127 -8.64 3.80 -10.22
N CYS A 128 -7.68 4.56 -9.72
CA CYS A 128 -6.81 5.41 -10.54
C CYS A 128 -5.36 4.98 -10.36
N ARG A 129 -4.54 5.06 -11.42
CA ARG A 129 -3.16 4.57 -11.40
C ARG A 129 -2.19 5.59 -11.98
N ALA A 130 -1.07 5.78 -11.29
CA ALA A 130 0.07 6.53 -11.83
C ALA A 130 1.37 5.82 -11.45
N SER A 131 2.40 5.99 -12.27
CA SER A 131 3.69 5.33 -12.10
C SER A 131 4.78 6.37 -11.88
N ILE A 132 5.70 6.07 -10.96
CA ILE A 132 6.88 6.89 -10.67
C ILE A 132 8.10 6.09 -11.12
N PRO A 133 9.01 6.64 -11.96
CA PRO A 133 10.26 5.95 -12.27
C PRO A 133 11.01 5.55 -10.99
N THR A 134 11.45 4.30 -10.91
CA THR A 134 12.15 3.77 -9.74
C THR A 134 13.39 4.60 -9.40
N ALA A 135 14.11 5.11 -10.40
CA ALA A 135 15.24 6.02 -10.22
C ALA A 135 14.83 7.31 -9.47
N ALA A 136 13.73 7.95 -9.88
CA ALA A 136 13.20 9.13 -9.23
C ALA A 136 12.68 8.83 -7.80
N PHE A 137 12.03 7.69 -7.61
CA PHE A 137 11.56 7.23 -6.29
C PHE A 137 12.71 7.04 -5.29
N TRP A 138 13.88 6.62 -5.77
CA TRP A 138 15.11 6.48 -4.97
C TRP A 138 16.02 7.71 -4.99
N GLY A 139 15.53 8.86 -5.49
CA GLY A 139 16.26 10.12 -5.51
C GLY A 139 17.48 10.15 -6.44
N GLN A 140 17.57 9.20 -7.38
CA GLN A 140 18.62 9.16 -8.40
C GLN A 140 18.31 10.09 -9.58
N GLU A 141 17.05 10.49 -9.73
CA GLU A 141 16.59 11.44 -10.76
C GLU A 141 15.61 12.45 -10.15
N PRO A 142 15.49 13.66 -10.74
CA PRO A 142 14.47 14.64 -10.34
C PRO A 142 13.05 14.09 -10.53
N SER A 143 12.12 14.56 -9.70
CA SER A 143 10.70 14.27 -9.81
C SER A 143 9.87 15.53 -9.65
N THR A 144 8.71 15.57 -10.28
CA THR A 144 7.69 16.61 -10.04
C THR A 144 6.76 16.27 -8.88
N VAL A 145 6.82 15.04 -8.36
CA VAL A 145 5.97 14.51 -7.29
C VAL A 145 6.75 14.20 -6.02
N VAL A 146 7.76 15.03 -5.70
CA VAL A 146 8.64 14.85 -4.53
C VAL A 146 7.85 14.72 -3.23
N ASP A 147 6.79 15.52 -3.05
CA ASP A 147 5.95 15.46 -1.85
C ASP A 147 5.25 14.11 -1.68
N LEU A 148 4.83 13.49 -2.79
CA LEU A 148 4.24 12.15 -2.76
C LEU A 148 5.30 11.10 -2.41
N ILE A 149 6.48 11.16 -3.03
CA ILE A 149 7.59 10.25 -2.73
C ILE A 149 7.95 10.35 -1.24
N ALA A 150 8.09 11.57 -0.71
CA ALA A 150 8.37 11.82 0.69
C ALA A 150 7.29 11.23 1.61
N ALA A 151 6.01 11.47 1.31
CA ALA A 151 4.90 10.92 2.10
C ALA A 151 4.89 9.38 2.13
N ILE A 152 5.26 8.73 1.01
CA ILE A 152 5.38 7.26 0.94
C ILE A 152 6.55 6.79 1.82
N GLN A 153 7.72 7.43 1.70
CA GLN A 153 8.90 7.08 2.48
C GLN A 153 8.71 7.32 3.98
N ASP A 154 7.94 8.35 4.37
CA ASP A 154 7.56 8.62 5.75
C ASP A 154 6.71 7.48 6.35
N VAL A 155 5.74 6.96 5.59
CA VAL A 155 4.95 5.79 6.02
C VAL A 155 5.85 4.57 6.19
N ILE A 156 6.70 4.27 5.21
CA ILE A 156 7.64 3.14 5.27
C ILE A 156 8.57 3.27 6.49
N SER A 157 9.10 4.46 6.73
CA SER A 157 10.01 4.74 7.85
C SER A 157 9.29 4.61 9.19
N ALA A 158 8.04 5.07 9.29
CA ALA A 158 7.22 4.91 10.49
C ALA A 158 6.91 3.45 10.78
N ILE A 159 6.55 2.65 9.76
CA ILE A 159 6.33 1.20 9.90
C ILE A 159 7.59 0.50 10.42
N ARG A 160 8.77 0.84 9.86
CA ARG A 160 10.05 0.26 10.29
C ARG A 160 10.40 0.63 11.73
N SER A 161 10.04 1.83 12.17
CA SER A 161 10.34 2.33 13.52
C SER A 161 9.38 1.78 14.59
N ALA A 162 8.13 1.50 14.21
CA ALA A 162 7.10 1.01 15.13
C ALA A 162 7.35 -0.42 15.63
N GLY A 163 8.11 -1.23 14.89
CA GLY A 163 8.26 -2.66 15.17
C GLY A 163 6.96 -3.45 14.94
N PRO A 164 6.95 -4.77 15.19
CA PRO A 164 5.71 -5.55 15.14
C PRO A 164 4.77 -5.14 16.27
N SER A 165 3.49 -4.97 15.97
CA SER A 165 2.45 -4.78 16.99
C SER A 165 2.38 -6.02 17.87
N THR A 166 2.71 -5.88 19.15
CA THR A 166 2.69 -6.93 20.19
C THR A 166 1.29 -7.23 20.67
#